data_AF-A0A5J4WCX6-F1
#
_entry.id   AF-A0A5J4WCX6-F1
#
_cell.length_a   1.000
_cell.length_b   1.000
_cell.length_c   1.000
_cell.angle_alpha   90.00
_cell.angle_beta   90.00
_cell.angle_gamma   90.00
#
_symmetry.space_group_name_H-M   'P 1'
#
loop_
_entity.id
_entity.type
_entity.pdbx_description
1 polymer ?
#
loop_
_entity_poly.entity_id
_entity_poly.type
_entity_poly.pdbx_seq_one_letter_code
_entity_poly.pdbx_strand_id
1 'polypeptide(L)'
;MQANPTEQVIDPQAEAEARAAALALEKINREQRIAREKYSKKIKAAFQIFDPENKGSLPIEEVRYVVHALDMAPTEVQLNEFTENITDDETMEVPYGKLEDALIPKMERSEWERPSEELLFQAFKTIELHMKQKQADDEDAAHAAEESVMEGVDGAENRQRAAQRRKIDASSLTGQINSDQLAEMLTMHGEPFRSTELEDFLKNIPKEDGMVDYSKLAKILASD
;
A
#
# COMPACT_ATOMS: atom_id res chain seq x y z
N MET A 1 46.85 -54.58 -22.94
CA MET A 1 45.58 -54.53 -22.17
C MET A 1 45.15 -53.07 -22.14
N GLN A 2 44.14 -52.69 -22.92
CA GLN A 2 43.54 -51.34 -22.85
C GLN A 2 42.25 -51.46 -22.06
N ALA A 3 42.16 -50.74 -20.95
CA ALA A 3 40.93 -50.62 -20.17
C ALA A 3 39.97 -49.70 -20.94
N ASN A 4 38.77 -50.20 -21.21
CA ASN A 4 37.66 -49.44 -21.77
C ASN A 4 37.17 -48.43 -20.70
N PRO A 5 37.01 -47.13 -21.00
CA PRO A 5 36.52 -46.19 -20.02
C PRO A 5 35.04 -46.48 -19.77
N THR A 6 34.68 -46.53 -18.49
CA THR A 6 33.33 -46.75 -17.96
C THR A 6 32.29 -45.92 -18.71
N GLU A 7 31.48 -46.56 -19.56
CA GLU A 7 30.20 -46.00 -20.03
C GLU A 7 29.32 -45.81 -18.79
N GLN A 8 29.22 -44.57 -18.32
CA GLN A 8 28.25 -44.21 -17.30
C GLN A 8 26.86 -44.42 -17.91
N VAL A 9 26.21 -45.52 -17.53
CA VAL A 9 24.79 -45.76 -17.82
C VAL A 9 24.01 -44.74 -16.98
N ILE A 10 23.69 -43.60 -17.60
CA ILE A 10 22.84 -42.58 -16.99
C ILE A 10 21.43 -43.19 -16.89
N ASP A 11 20.84 -43.16 -15.69
CA ASP A 11 19.49 -43.68 -15.46
C ASP A 11 18.50 -42.99 -16.43
N PRO A 12 17.80 -43.75 -17.31
CA PRO A 12 16.84 -43.19 -18.25
C PRO A 12 15.75 -42.32 -17.59
N GLN A 13 15.40 -42.61 -16.33
CA GLN A 13 14.48 -41.78 -15.57
C GLN A 13 15.10 -40.42 -15.21
N ALA A 14 16.36 -40.42 -14.76
CA ALA A 14 17.10 -39.18 -14.46
C ALA A 14 17.29 -38.31 -15.73
N GLU A 15 17.48 -38.92 -16.90
CA GLU A 15 17.57 -38.19 -18.16
C GLU A 15 16.22 -37.58 -18.57
N ALA A 16 15.11 -38.32 -18.37
CA ALA A 16 13.77 -37.81 -18.62
C ALA A 16 13.41 -36.64 -17.68
N GLU A 17 13.76 -36.75 -16.39
CA GLU A 17 13.57 -35.68 -15.40
C GLU A 17 14.41 -34.44 -15.74
N ALA A 18 15.68 -34.61 -16.12
CA ALA A 18 16.54 -33.50 -16.54
C ALA A 18 16.01 -32.79 -17.80
N ARG A 19 15.51 -33.53 -18.79
CA ARG A 19 14.86 -32.97 -19.99
C ARG A 19 13.58 -32.22 -19.63
N ALA A 20 12.75 -32.78 -18.75
CA ALA A 20 11.54 -32.12 -18.27
C ALA A 20 11.85 -30.82 -17.52
N ALA A 21 12.87 -30.81 -16.66
CA ALA A 21 13.32 -29.63 -15.94
C ALA A 21 13.84 -28.54 -16.89
N ALA A 22 14.63 -28.90 -17.91
CA ALA A 22 15.13 -27.96 -18.91
C ALA A 22 13.99 -27.30 -19.70
N LEU A 23 12.98 -28.07 -20.12
CA LEU A 23 11.80 -27.54 -20.79
C LEU A 23 10.98 -26.62 -19.88
N ALA A 24 10.85 -26.96 -18.59
CA ALA A 24 10.15 -26.12 -17.63
C ALA A 24 10.87 -24.77 -17.42
N LEU A 25 12.21 -24.77 -17.31
CA LEU A 25 13.00 -23.55 -17.20
C LEU A 25 12.90 -22.68 -18.47
N GLU A 26 12.94 -23.29 -19.66
CA GLU A 26 12.74 -22.54 -20.91
C GLU A 26 11.35 -21.89 -20.96
N LYS A 27 10.32 -22.62 -20.53
CA LYS A 27 8.95 -22.08 -20.46
C LYS A 27 8.85 -20.91 -19.50
N ILE A 28 9.40 -21.03 -18.29
CA ILE A 28 9.41 -19.96 -17.29
C ILE A 28 10.15 -18.73 -17.82
N ASN A 29 11.34 -18.91 -18.40
CA ASN A 29 12.12 -17.80 -18.96
C ASN A 29 11.39 -17.13 -20.14
N ARG A 30 10.71 -17.91 -20.98
CA ARG A 30 9.89 -17.40 -22.07
C ARG A 30 8.72 -16.56 -21.54
N GLU A 31 8.02 -17.03 -20.53
CA GLU A 31 6.90 -16.32 -19.90
C GLU A 31 7.37 -15.02 -19.22
N GLN A 32 8.49 -15.07 -18.50
CA GLN A 32 9.13 -13.88 -17.91
C GLN A 32 9.49 -12.84 -18.97
N ARG A 33 10.09 -13.26 -20.09
CA ARG A 33 10.43 -12.35 -21.19
C ARG A 33 9.19 -11.69 -21.80
N ILE A 34 8.11 -12.45 -21.99
CA ILE A 34 6.84 -11.92 -22.51
C ILE A 34 6.23 -10.92 -21.52
N ALA A 35 6.24 -11.23 -20.22
CA ALA A 35 5.76 -10.32 -19.17
C ALA A 35 6.57 -9.02 -19.14
N ARG A 36 7.91 -9.12 -19.18
CA ARG A 36 8.81 -7.97 -19.19
C ARG A 36 8.60 -7.09 -20.42
N GLU A 37 8.43 -7.69 -21.61
CA GLU A 37 8.11 -6.93 -22.83
C GLU A 37 6.75 -6.22 -22.71
N LYS A 38 5.76 -6.86 -22.09
CA LYS A 38 4.45 -6.23 -21.82
C LYS A 38 4.59 -5.04 -20.87
N TYR A 39 5.38 -5.16 -19.81
CA TYR A 39 5.64 -4.06 -18.87
C TYR A 39 6.39 -2.91 -19.53
N SER A 40 7.46 -3.20 -20.28
CA SER A 40 8.19 -2.21 -21.07
C SER A 40 7.26 -1.41 -22.00
N LYS A 41 6.35 -2.08 -22.72
CA LYS A 41 5.35 -1.40 -23.57
C LYS A 41 4.40 -0.49 -22.79
N LYS A 42 3.94 -0.92 -21.60
CA LYS A 42 3.10 -0.09 -20.73
C LYS A 42 3.85 1.14 -20.23
N ILE A 43 5.06 0.95 -19.70
CA ILE A 43 5.92 2.03 -19.19
C ILE A 43 6.20 3.04 -20.31
N LYS A 44 6.53 2.56 -21.52
CA LYS A 44 6.76 3.43 -22.67
C LYS A 44 5.52 4.25 -23.03
N ALA A 45 4.35 3.62 -23.07
CA ALA A 45 3.10 4.31 -23.40
C ALA A 45 2.76 5.39 -22.36
N ALA A 46 2.91 5.08 -21.06
CA ALA A 46 2.68 6.05 -19.99
C ALA A 46 3.67 7.22 -20.04
N PHE A 47 4.96 6.93 -20.24
CA PHE A 47 6.01 7.95 -20.34
C PHE A 47 5.78 8.90 -21.52
N GLN A 48 5.37 8.38 -22.68
CA GLN A 48 5.13 9.17 -23.90
C GLN A 48 3.97 10.17 -23.78
N ILE A 49 3.07 10.00 -22.81
CA ILE A 49 2.02 11.00 -22.53
C ILE A 49 2.66 12.32 -22.05
N PHE A 50 3.78 12.23 -21.34
CA PHE A 50 4.48 13.37 -20.75
C PHE A 50 5.74 13.78 -21.53
N ASP A 51 6.28 12.90 -22.39
CA ASP A 51 7.38 13.20 -23.32
C ASP A 51 6.92 13.18 -24.81
N PRO A 52 6.02 14.09 -25.24
CA PRO A 52 5.52 14.10 -26.61
C PRO A 52 6.60 14.47 -27.65
N GLU A 53 7.63 15.22 -27.23
CA GLU A 53 8.72 15.67 -28.09
C GLU A 53 9.85 14.63 -28.23
N ASN A 54 9.76 13.49 -27.54
CA ASN A 54 10.80 12.45 -27.49
C ASN A 54 12.15 12.98 -27.00
N LYS A 55 12.14 13.83 -25.97
CA LYS A 55 13.34 14.28 -25.25
C LYS A 55 14.08 13.09 -24.62
N GLY A 56 13.35 12.06 -24.19
CA GLY A 56 13.89 10.84 -23.59
C GLY A 56 14.11 10.92 -22.07
N SER A 57 13.69 12.02 -21.45
CA SER A 57 13.75 12.27 -20.01
C SER A 57 12.54 13.10 -19.58
N LEU A 58 12.19 13.04 -18.29
CA LEU A 58 11.14 13.87 -17.69
C LEU A 58 11.68 14.57 -16.44
N PRO A 59 11.20 15.78 -16.09
CA PRO A 59 11.43 16.36 -14.78
C PRO A 59 11.02 15.39 -13.67
N ILE A 60 11.75 15.40 -12.55
CA ILE A 60 11.46 14.53 -11.39
C ILE A 60 9.99 14.62 -10.92
N GLU A 61 9.41 15.82 -10.95
CA GLU A 61 8.02 16.08 -10.53
C GLU A 61 6.98 15.39 -11.44
N GLU A 62 7.33 15.12 -12.70
CA GLU A 62 6.41 14.49 -13.65
C GLU A 62 6.39 12.96 -13.55
N VAL A 63 7.41 12.36 -12.92
CA VAL A 63 7.51 10.90 -12.75
C VAL A 63 6.33 10.34 -11.99
N ARG A 64 5.80 11.09 -11.00
CA ARG A 64 4.56 10.76 -10.30
C ARG A 64 3.45 10.41 -11.29
N TYR A 65 3.17 11.30 -12.24
CA TYR A 65 2.04 11.11 -13.15
C TYR A 65 2.23 9.90 -14.05
N VAL A 66 3.47 9.57 -14.40
CA VAL A 66 3.79 8.33 -15.13
C VAL A 66 3.46 7.10 -14.28
N VAL A 67 3.86 7.08 -13.01
CA VAL A 67 3.58 5.97 -12.08
C VAL A 67 2.07 5.80 -11.85
N HIS A 68 1.34 6.90 -11.67
CA HIS A 68 -0.13 6.86 -11.59
C HIS A 68 -0.78 6.36 -12.89
N ALA A 69 -0.28 6.76 -14.06
CA ALA A 69 -0.75 6.26 -15.35
C ALA A 69 -0.48 4.76 -15.58
N LEU A 70 0.39 4.15 -14.77
CA LEU A 70 0.65 2.71 -14.75
C LEU A 70 -0.21 1.94 -13.73
N ASP A 71 -1.16 2.61 -13.08
CA ASP A 71 -1.99 2.09 -11.98
C ASP A 71 -1.17 1.64 -10.75
N MET A 72 -0.01 2.25 -10.54
CA MET A 72 0.82 2.02 -9.37
C MET A 72 0.59 3.14 -8.35
N ALA A 73 0.55 2.78 -7.07
CA ALA A 73 0.29 3.69 -5.95
C ALA A 73 1.37 3.57 -4.86
N PRO A 74 2.61 4.04 -5.12
CA PRO A 74 3.61 4.19 -4.05
C PRO A 74 3.16 5.24 -3.03
N THR A 75 3.68 5.14 -1.81
CA THR A 75 3.60 6.26 -0.85
C THR A 75 4.51 7.40 -1.29
N GLU A 76 4.35 8.61 -0.73
CA GLU A 76 5.20 9.76 -1.09
C GLU A 76 6.66 9.45 -0.78
N VAL A 77 6.95 8.88 0.39
CA VAL A 77 8.30 8.43 0.76
C VAL A 77 8.87 7.45 -0.26
N GLN A 78 8.09 6.42 -0.63
CA GLN A 78 8.54 5.40 -1.58
C GLN A 78 8.82 5.99 -2.96
N LEU A 79 7.99 6.92 -3.43
CA LEU A 79 8.19 7.57 -4.71
C LEU A 79 9.41 8.49 -4.68
N ASN A 80 9.58 9.29 -3.62
CA ASN A 80 10.73 10.18 -3.46
C ASN A 80 12.03 9.38 -3.44
N GLU A 81 12.14 8.37 -2.56
CA GLU A 81 13.30 7.47 -2.50
C GLU A 81 13.56 6.79 -3.86
N PHE A 82 12.50 6.36 -4.55
CA PHE A 82 12.62 5.77 -5.87
C PHE A 82 13.20 6.76 -6.89
N THR A 83 12.66 7.97 -6.95
CA THR A 83 13.08 8.99 -7.92
C THR A 83 14.48 9.52 -7.65
N GLU A 84 14.87 9.72 -6.39
CA GLU A 84 16.22 10.15 -6.02
C GLU A 84 17.29 9.20 -6.57
N ASN A 85 17.02 7.90 -6.56
CA ASN A 85 17.97 6.89 -7.05
C ASN A 85 18.13 6.85 -8.58
N ILE A 86 17.20 7.43 -9.34
CA ILE A 86 17.19 7.35 -10.82
C ILE A 86 17.32 8.72 -11.50
N THR A 87 17.26 9.80 -10.73
CA THR A 87 17.40 11.18 -11.23
C THR A 87 18.85 11.46 -11.62
N ASP A 88 19.03 12.35 -12.57
CA ASP A 88 20.30 12.96 -12.89
C ASP A 88 20.46 14.27 -12.11
N ASP A 89 21.46 14.32 -11.23
CA ASP A 89 21.66 15.43 -10.28
C ASP A 89 21.94 16.78 -10.95
N GLU A 90 22.48 16.80 -12.17
CA GLU A 90 22.81 18.03 -12.88
C GLU A 90 21.57 18.62 -13.56
N THR A 91 20.71 17.78 -14.11
CA THR A 91 19.54 18.19 -14.89
C THR A 91 18.24 18.18 -14.09
N MET A 92 18.20 17.50 -12.95
CA MET A 92 16.97 17.23 -12.17
C MET A 92 15.91 16.46 -12.99
N GLU A 93 16.35 15.70 -13.98
CA GLU A 93 15.49 14.89 -14.85
C GLU A 93 15.76 13.39 -14.67
N VAL A 94 14.73 12.59 -14.92
CA VAL A 94 14.78 11.13 -14.93
C VAL A 94 14.77 10.62 -16.38
N PRO A 95 15.87 10.01 -16.86
CA PRO A 95 15.92 9.37 -18.16
C PRO A 95 14.98 8.16 -18.26
N TYR A 96 14.33 7.98 -19.42
CA TYR A 96 13.41 6.86 -19.67
C TYR A 96 14.02 5.50 -19.34
N GLY A 97 15.27 5.24 -19.77
CA GLY A 97 15.91 3.95 -19.55
C GLY A 97 16.09 3.61 -18.05
N LYS A 98 16.48 4.61 -17.24
CA LYS A 98 16.60 4.41 -15.78
C LYS A 98 15.24 4.15 -15.14
N LEU A 99 14.20 4.88 -15.57
CA LEU A 99 12.83 4.67 -15.09
C LEU A 99 12.30 3.27 -15.45
N GLU A 100 12.48 2.84 -16.70
CA GLU A 100 12.07 1.52 -17.17
C GLU A 100 12.75 0.39 -16.41
N ASP A 101 14.07 0.45 -16.28
CA ASP A 101 14.85 -0.56 -15.54
C ASP A 101 14.47 -0.64 -14.07
N ALA A 102 14.09 0.50 -13.46
CA ALA A 102 13.70 0.55 -12.06
C ALA A 102 12.24 0.15 -11.81
N LEU A 103 11.32 0.42 -12.75
CA LEU A 103 9.90 0.06 -12.62
C LEU A 103 9.60 -1.40 -12.95
N ILE A 104 10.30 -2.01 -13.91
CA ILE A 104 10.05 -3.41 -14.28
C ILE A 104 10.07 -4.35 -13.06
N PRO A 105 11.11 -4.33 -12.20
CA PRO A 105 11.16 -5.21 -11.03
C PRO A 105 10.02 -4.94 -10.03
N LYS A 106 9.57 -3.68 -9.91
CA LYS A 106 8.42 -3.31 -9.05
C LYS A 106 7.14 -3.94 -9.60
N MET A 107 6.90 -3.84 -10.90
CA MET A 107 5.74 -4.44 -11.56
C MET A 107 5.77 -5.98 -11.55
N GLU A 108 6.95 -6.61 -11.67
CA GLU A 108 7.11 -8.06 -11.58
C GLU A 108 6.79 -8.61 -10.19
N ARG A 109 7.09 -7.83 -9.14
CA ARG A 109 6.83 -8.18 -7.75
C ARG A 109 5.47 -7.69 -7.25
N SER A 110 4.65 -7.07 -8.11
CA SER A 110 3.39 -6.45 -7.71
C SER A 110 3.58 -5.44 -6.55
N GLU A 111 4.72 -4.73 -6.56
CA GLU A 111 4.94 -3.63 -5.63
C GLU A 111 4.09 -2.43 -6.05
N TRP A 112 3.59 -1.69 -5.06
CA TRP A 112 2.74 -0.52 -5.25
C TRP A 112 1.39 -0.81 -5.93
N GLU A 113 0.84 -2.01 -5.73
CA GLU A 113 -0.55 -2.26 -6.10
C GLU A 113 -1.49 -1.38 -5.27
N ARG A 114 -2.55 -0.86 -5.93
CA ARG A 114 -3.60 -0.13 -5.23
C ARG A 114 -4.30 -1.05 -4.22
N PRO A 115 -4.53 -0.59 -2.99
CA PRO A 115 -5.37 -1.30 -2.03
C PRO A 115 -6.76 -1.57 -2.61
N SER A 116 -7.31 -2.75 -2.35
CA SER A 116 -8.69 -3.05 -2.75
C SER A 116 -9.70 -2.24 -1.92
N GLU A 117 -10.89 -1.99 -2.48
CA GLU A 117 -12.01 -1.38 -1.74
C GLU A 117 -12.28 -2.11 -0.42
N GLU A 118 -12.23 -3.45 -0.44
CA GLU A 118 -12.45 -4.27 0.75
C GLU A 118 -11.37 -4.04 1.81
N LEU A 119 -10.09 -4.00 1.42
CA LEU A 119 -9.00 -3.74 2.36
C LEU A 119 -9.11 -2.34 2.97
N LEU A 120 -9.42 -1.32 2.15
CA LEU A 120 -9.62 0.05 2.62
C LEU A 120 -10.80 0.14 3.58
N PHE A 121 -11.92 -0.51 3.26
CA PHE A 121 -13.09 -0.55 4.12
C PHE A 121 -12.79 -1.20 5.49
N GLN A 122 -12.03 -2.30 5.51
CA GLN A 122 -11.60 -2.94 6.76
C GLN A 122 -10.62 -2.06 7.54
N ALA A 123 -9.73 -1.33 6.86
CA ALA A 123 -8.83 -0.38 7.50
C ALA A 123 -9.60 0.74 8.21
N PHE A 124 -10.60 1.35 7.55
CA PHE A 124 -11.44 2.39 8.16
C PHE A 124 -12.20 1.88 9.38
N LYS A 125 -12.81 0.70 9.29
CA LYS A 125 -13.47 0.08 10.45
C LYS A 125 -12.52 -0.18 11.61
N THR A 126 -11.31 -0.64 11.30
CA THR A 126 -10.28 -0.90 12.31
C THR A 126 -9.89 0.39 13.02
N ILE A 127 -9.74 1.49 12.29
CA ILE A 127 -9.41 2.79 12.91
C ILE A 127 -10.58 3.31 13.76
N GLU A 128 -11.84 3.20 13.29
CA GLU A 128 -13.02 3.57 14.09
C GLU A 128 -13.07 2.79 15.42
N LEU A 129 -12.78 1.48 15.39
CA LEU A 129 -12.69 0.66 16.59
C LEU A 129 -11.62 1.18 17.56
N HIS A 130 -10.44 1.52 17.06
CA HIS A 130 -9.37 2.07 17.90
C HIS A 130 -9.75 3.42 18.50
N MET A 131 -10.42 4.30 17.74
CA MET A 131 -10.91 5.59 18.25
C MET A 131 -11.93 5.40 19.37
N LYS A 132 -12.89 4.48 19.20
CA LYS A 132 -13.90 4.18 20.23
C LYS A 132 -13.29 3.52 21.46
N GLN A 133 -12.31 2.64 21.28
CA GLN A 133 -11.60 2.04 22.40
C GLN A 133 -10.84 3.10 23.19
N LYS A 134 -10.11 3.99 22.50
CA LYS A 134 -9.40 5.10 23.15
C LYS A 134 -10.34 6.02 23.93
N GLN A 135 -11.51 6.35 23.37
CA GLN A 135 -12.52 7.15 24.08
C GLN A 135 -13.03 6.47 25.34
N ALA A 136 -13.32 5.16 25.29
CA ALA A 136 -13.73 4.40 26.46
C ALA A 136 -12.63 4.35 27.54
N ASP A 137 -11.37 4.13 27.13
CA ASP A 137 -10.22 4.10 28.03
C ASP A 137 -10.00 5.47 28.70
N ASP A 138 -10.14 6.57 27.95
CA ASP A 138 -10.02 7.94 28.45
C ASP A 138 -11.15 8.28 29.46
N GLU A 139 -12.39 7.82 29.21
CA GLU A 139 -13.53 7.96 30.14
C GLU A 139 -13.31 7.18 31.44
N ASP A 140 -12.86 5.93 31.36
CA ASP A 140 -12.56 5.10 32.53
C ASP A 140 -11.42 5.70 33.37
N ALA A 141 -10.39 6.25 32.72
CA ALA A 141 -9.28 6.92 33.39
C ALA A 141 -9.75 8.19 34.14
N ALA A 142 -10.63 8.99 33.52
CA ALA A 142 -11.22 10.17 34.15
C ALA A 142 -12.06 9.80 35.38
N HIS A 143 -12.92 8.78 35.26
CA HIS A 143 -13.73 8.29 36.37
C HIS A 143 -12.89 7.75 37.53
N ALA A 144 -11.82 6.99 37.24
CA ALA A 144 -10.90 6.49 38.27
C ALA A 144 -10.15 7.62 38.98
N ALA A 145 -9.78 8.68 38.27
CA ALA A 145 -9.14 9.85 38.85
C ALA A 145 -10.10 10.60 39.80
N GLU A 146 -11.36 10.80 39.42
CA GLU A 146 -12.39 11.41 40.28
C GLU A 146 -12.71 10.56 41.51
N GLU A 147 -12.80 9.23 41.37
CA GLU A 147 -13.07 8.30 42.47
C GLU A 147 -11.93 8.28 43.50
N SER A 148 -10.67 8.43 43.05
CA SER A 148 -9.50 8.49 43.94
C SER A 148 -9.49 9.70 44.89
N VAL A 149 -10.26 10.74 44.57
CA VAL A 149 -10.40 11.95 45.40
C VAL A 149 -11.44 11.75 46.52
N MET A 150 -12.27 10.71 46.45
CA MET A 150 -13.33 10.43 47.42
C MET A 150 -12.99 9.13 48.19
N GLU A 151 -12.26 9.23 49.31
CA GLU A 151 -11.87 8.08 50.14
C GLU A 151 -13.08 7.27 50.64
N GLY A 152 -13.23 6.05 50.13
CA GLY A 152 -14.24 5.08 50.58
C GLY A 152 -13.94 3.68 50.07
N VAL A 153 -13.99 2.69 50.97
CA VAL A 153 -13.51 1.31 50.80
C VAL A 153 -14.42 0.54 49.83
N ASP A 154 -14.04 0.46 48.55
CA ASP A 154 -14.20 -0.74 47.67
C ASP A 154 -13.57 -0.60 46.26
N GLY A 155 -12.57 0.28 46.09
CA GLY A 155 -12.02 0.59 44.77
C GLY A 155 -11.35 -0.58 44.03
N ALA A 156 -11.03 -1.70 44.67
CA ALA A 156 -10.37 -2.84 44.00
C ALA A 156 -11.32 -3.65 43.11
N GLU A 157 -12.54 -3.94 43.57
CA GLU A 157 -13.56 -4.64 42.77
C GLU A 157 -14.12 -3.74 41.67
N ASN A 158 -14.24 -2.42 41.92
CA ASN A 158 -14.70 -1.46 40.93
C ASN A 158 -13.67 -1.28 39.80
N ARG A 159 -12.37 -1.19 40.13
CA ARG A 159 -11.25 -1.18 39.16
C ARG A 159 -11.24 -2.41 38.26
N GLN A 160 -11.53 -3.59 38.82
CA GLN A 160 -11.53 -4.85 38.06
C GLN A 160 -12.79 -5.00 37.18
N ARG A 161 -13.92 -4.37 37.56
CA ARG A 161 -15.14 -4.27 36.74
C ARG A 161 -15.04 -3.24 35.62
N ALA A 162 -14.37 -2.11 35.85
CA ALA A 162 -14.08 -1.09 34.82
C ALA A 162 -13.15 -1.68 33.75
N ALA A 163 -12.03 -2.31 34.16
CA ALA A 163 -11.12 -2.99 33.23
C ALA A 163 -11.72 -4.19 32.47
N GLN A 164 -12.88 -4.72 32.91
CA GLN A 164 -13.64 -5.78 32.21
C GLN A 164 -14.72 -5.26 31.25
N ARG A 165 -14.94 -3.94 31.20
CA ARG A 165 -15.85 -3.24 30.27
C ARG A 165 -15.01 -2.60 29.17
N ARG A 166 -15.36 -2.62 27.90
CA ARG A 166 -16.34 -3.35 27.09
C ARG A 166 -15.55 -3.71 25.83
N LYS A 167 -15.64 -4.96 25.35
CA LYS A 167 -15.29 -5.17 23.94
C LYS A 167 -16.23 -4.26 23.15
N ILE A 168 -15.68 -3.24 22.48
CA ILE A 168 -16.48 -2.43 21.55
C ILE A 168 -17.07 -3.42 20.56
N ASP A 169 -18.39 -3.55 20.56
CA ASP A 169 -19.06 -4.44 19.62
C ASP A 169 -18.83 -3.85 18.21
N ALA A 170 -18.37 -4.69 17.28
CA ALA A 170 -18.25 -4.30 15.88
C ALA A 170 -19.60 -3.85 15.29
N SER A 171 -20.72 -4.24 15.89
CA SER A 171 -22.06 -3.76 15.53
C SER A 171 -22.32 -2.30 15.93
N SER A 172 -21.50 -1.73 16.82
CA SER A 172 -21.62 -0.34 17.25
C SER A 172 -20.95 0.64 16.29
N LEU A 173 -20.18 0.13 15.31
CA LEU A 173 -19.52 0.95 14.29
C LEU A 173 -20.55 1.60 13.39
N THR A 174 -20.41 2.90 13.18
CA THR A 174 -21.33 3.67 12.33
C THR A 174 -21.08 3.37 10.85
N GLY A 175 -19.85 2.97 10.50
CA GLY A 175 -19.44 2.88 9.10
C GLY A 175 -19.37 4.24 8.40
N GLN A 176 -19.41 5.32 9.19
CA GLN A 176 -19.47 6.70 8.75
C GLN A 176 -18.57 7.57 9.62
N ILE A 177 -17.99 8.60 9.04
CA ILE A 177 -17.09 9.52 9.73
C ILE A 177 -17.39 10.96 9.34
N ASN A 178 -17.31 11.89 10.29
CA ASN A 178 -17.43 13.31 9.97
C ASN A 178 -16.08 13.88 9.46
N SER A 179 -16.08 15.11 8.97
CA SER A 179 -14.88 15.72 8.38
C SER A 179 -13.74 15.91 9.41
N ASP A 180 -14.05 16.22 10.66
CA ASP A 180 -13.06 16.47 11.70
C ASP A 180 -12.38 15.16 12.13
N GLN A 181 -13.17 14.10 12.33
CA GLN A 181 -12.67 12.76 12.64
C GLN A 181 -11.84 12.21 11.48
N LEU A 182 -12.24 12.45 10.22
CA LEU A 182 -11.47 12.03 9.05
C LEU A 182 -10.15 12.80 8.95
N ALA A 183 -10.16 14.11 9.25
CA ALA A 183 -8.94 14.91 9.32
C ALA A 183 -7.96 14.40 10.40
N GLU A 184 -8.47 14.11 11.59
CA GLU A 184 -7.70 13.53 12.68
C GLU A 184 -7.09 12.17 12.26
N MET A 185 -7.89 11.31 11.62
CA MET A 185 -7.41 10.01 11.14
C MET A 185 -6.29 10.13 10.10
N LEU A 186 -6.45 11.00 9.10
CA LEU A 186 -5.49 11.18 8.00
C LEU A 186 -4.20 11.92 8.41
N THR A 187 -4.19 12.53 9.60
CA THR A 187 -3.01 13.22 10.13
C THR A 187 -2.28 12.43 11.21
N MET A 188 -2.98 11.55 11.95
CA MET A 188 -2.40 10.74 13.02
C MET A 188 -1.97 9.33 12.60
N HIS A 189 -2.61 8.75 11.59
CA HIS A 189 -2.38 7.35 11.19
C HIS A 189 -1.78 7.26 9.79
N GLY A 190 -0.64 6.55 9.67
CA GLY A 190 0.05 6.35 8.39
C GLY A 190 0.96 7.51 8.00
N GLU A 191 1.12 7.73 6.70
CA GLU A 191 1.79 8.93 6.18
C GLU A 191 0.85 10.13 6.32
N PRO A 192 1.24 11.17 7.07
CA PRO A 192 0.32 12.25 7.41
C PRO A 192 0.03 13.10 6.19
N PHE A 193 -1.26 13.35 5.95
CA PHE A 193 -1.69 14.32 4.95
C PHE A 193 -1.21 15.71 5.32
N ARG A 194 -0.70 16.46 4.34
CA ARG A 194 -0.40 17.88 4.55
C ARG A 194 -1.72 18.66 4.64
N SER A 195 -1.72 19.79 5.34
CA SER A 195 -2.94 20.60 5.55
C SER A 195 -3.61 21.00 4.23
N THR A 196 -2.84 21.35 3.21
CA THR A 196 -3.35 21.72 1.88
C THR A 196 -3.99 20.55 1.14
N GLU A 197 -3.36 19.37 1.17
CA GLU A 197 -3.88 18.15 0.55
C GLU A 197 -5.14 17.67 1.26
N LEU A 198 -5.15 17.78 2.58
CA LEU A 198 -6.28 17.40 3.41
C LEU A 198 -7.51 18.27 3.13
N GLU A 199 -7.34 19.58 3.02
CA GLU A 199 -8.43 20.51 2.70
C GLU A 199 -9.07 20.20 1.33
N ASP A 200 -8.23 20.03 0.30
CA ASP A 200 -8.70 19.72 -1.05
C ASP A 200 -9.38 18.34 -1.10
N PHE A 201 -8.82 17.34 -0.41
CA PHE A 201 -9.41 16.01 -0.29
C PHE A 201 -10.78 16.07 0.39
N LEU A 202 -10.88 16.68 1.57
CA LEU A 202 -12.11 16.80 2.34
C LEU A 202 -13.19 17.60 1.59
N LYS A 203 -12.82 18.55 0.74
CA LYS A 203 -13.76 19.33 -0.07
C LYS A 203 -14.41 18.51 -1.18
N ASN A 204 -13.68 17.56 -1.77
CA ASN A 204 -14.12 16.79 -2.92
C ASN A 204 -14.80 15.46 -2.57
N ILE A 205 -14.71 15.01 -1.31
CA ILE A 205 -15.39 13.79 -0.85
C ILE A 205 -16.91 14.03 -0.78
N PRO A 206 -17.73 13.11 -1.33
CA PRO A 206 -19.18 13.17 -1.19
C PRO A 206 -19.60 12.96 0.27
N LYS A 207 -20.41 13.91 0.76
CA LYS A 207 -20.94 13.92 2.13
C LYS A 207 -22.45 13.88 2.12
N GLU A 208 -23.03 13.14 3.06
CA GLU A 208 -24.46 13.07 3.32
C GLU A 208 -24.67 13.46 4.79
N ASP A 209 -25.41 14.53 5.04
CA ASP A 209 -25.59 15.13 6.38
C ASP A 209 -24.26 15.42 7.13
N GLY A 210 -23.23 15.82 6.38
CA GLY A 210 -21.89 16.12 6.93
C GLY A 210 -21.04 14.88 7.25
N MET A 211 -21.57 13.68 7.00
CA MET A 211 -20.90 12.39 7.19
C MET A 211 -20.39 11.81 5.87
N VAL A 212 -19.32 11.04 5.94
CA VAL A 212 -18.71 10.30 4.84
C VAL A 212 -18.85 8.80 5.13
N ASP A 213 -19.48 8.04 4.23
CA ASP A 213 -19.57 6.57 4.34
C ASP A 213 -18.24 5.89 3.98
N TYR A 214 -17.82 4.90 4.77
CA TYR A 214 -16.60 4.14 4.51
C TYR A 214 -16.64 3.40 3.17
N SER A 215 -17.79 2.90 2.74
CA SER A 215 -17.90 2.25 1.43
C SER A 215 -17.72 3.25 0.28
N LYS A 216 -18.21 4.49 0.43
CA LYS A 216 -18.02 5.54 -0.59
C LYS A 216 -16.55 5.97 -0.62
N LEU A 217 -15.94 6.18 0.56
CA LEU A 217 -14.54 6.56 0.71
C LEU A 217 -13.58 5.50 0.15
N ALA A 218 -13.80 4.22 0.48
CA ALA A 218 -13.00 3.11 -0.02
C ALA A 218 -13.07 2.97 -1.54
N LYS A 219 -14.25 3.20 -2.15
CA LYS A 219 -14.40 3.20 -3.62
C LYS A 219 -13.61 4.31 -4.28
N ILE A 220 -13.66 5.51 -3.71
CA ILE A 220 -12.93 6.66 -4.24
C ILE A 220 -11.44 6.37 -4.18
N LEU A 221 -10.91 6.01 -3.01
CA LEU A 221 -9.48 5.75 -2.82
C LEU A 221 -8.95 4.52 -3.57
N ALA A 222 -9.81 3.55 -3.90
CA ALA A 222 -9.44 2.43 -4.76
C ALA A 222 -9.41 2.81 -6.26
N SER A 223 -10.05 3.93 -6.64
CA SER A 223 -10.23 4.36 -8.03
C SER A 223 -9.43 5.62 -8.41
N ASP A 224 -9.04 6.43 -7.43
CA ASP A 224 -8.22 7.65 -7.55
C ASP A 224 -6.73 7.29 -7.56
#